data_AF-A0A2P2CIK7-F1
#
_entry.id   AF-A0A2P2CIK7-F1
#
_cell.length_a   1.000
_cell.length_b   1.000
_cell.length_c   1.000
_cell.angle_alpha   90.00
_cell.angle_beta   90.00
_cell.angle_gamma   90.00
#
_symmetry.space_group_name_H-M   'P 1'
#
loop_
_entity.id
_entity.type
_entity.pdbx_description
1 polymer ?
#
loop_
_entity_poly.entity_id
_entity_poly.type
_entity_poly.pdbx_seq_one_letter_code
_entity_poly.pdbx_strand_id
1 'polypeptide(L)'
;MNPEDVRVLARSAPERWSELELVHRSDHVDVRATLRHGELHATRLDDGHRIHEVGAPPSSWSVRPLEPYATNYEWSAMLDPYELGAGVTISDVRREHLFGRPTVAFVAHAVPGYDPVCSCCPLVLSEVSQRLEHGDDWRPRPGELPDGVDLALDLAIGIVLSSRQRGGSRGQRFTNEIIRAA
;
A
#
# COMPACT_ATOMS: atom_id res chain seq x y z
N MET A 1 -15.40 -2.34 14.12
CA MET A 1 -14.60 -1.39 13.34
C MET A 1 -15.40 -1.08 12.09
N ASN A 2 -15.59 0.18 11.76
CA ASN A 2 -16.33 0.63 10.59
C ASN A 2 -15.36 1.21 9.53
N PRO A 3 -15.84 1.56 8.32
CA PRO A 3 -15.00 2.19 7.30
C PRO A 3 -14.26 3.46 7.74
N GLU A 4 -14.86 4.31 8.56
CA GLU A 4 -14.21 5.54 9.02
C GLU A 4 -13.06 5.25 9.98
N ASP A 5 -13.21 4.25 10.86
CA ASP A 5 -12.11 3.81 11.73
C ASP A 5 -10.89 3.36 10.90
N VAL A 6 -11.12 2.68 9.76
CA VAL A 6 -10.05 2.28 8.83
C VAL A 6 -9.36 3.50 8.22
N ARG A 7 -10.12 4.51 7.82
CA ARG A 7 -9.54 5.76 7.27
C ARG A 7 -8.72 6.52 8.30
N VAL A 8 -9.22 6.62 9.54
CA VAL A 8 -8.49 7.23 10.64
C VAL A 8 -7.18 6.48 10.90
N LEU A 9 -7.22 5.14 10.93
CA LEU A 9 -6.03 4.32 11.08
C LEU A 9 -5.01 4.60 9.96
N ALA A 10 -5.45 4.51 8.70
CA ALA A 10 -4.59 4.73 7.53
C ALA A 10 -3.92 6.11 7.53
N ARG A 11 -4.69 7.18 7.80
CA ARG A 11 -4.16 8.56 7.84
C ARG A 11 -3.13 8.79 8.95
N SER A 12 -3.20 8.02 10.03
CA SER A 12 -2.31 8.14 11.18
C SER A 12 -1.11 7.19 11.14
N ALA A 13 -1.00 6.33 10.12
CA ALA A 13 0.06 5.31 10.06
C ALA A 13 1.49 5.89 10.15
N PRO A 14 1.84 6.99 9.46
CA PRO A 14 3.20 7.55 9.52
C PRO A 14 3.61 8.03 10.91
N GLU A 15 2.67 8.35 11.80
CA GLU A 15 2.96 8.84 13.14
C GLU A 15 3.07 7.71 14.18
N ARG A 16 2.78 6.47 13.79
CA ARG A 16 2.65 5.31 14.69
C ARG A 16 3.87 4.41 14.74
N TRP A 17 4.87 4.68 13.92
CA TRP A 17 6.13 3.95 13.89
C TRP A 17 7.23 4.94 13.54
N SER A 18 8.45 4.64 13.94
CA SER A 18 9.65 5.40 13.61
C SER A 18 10.73 4.52 12.98
N GLU A 19 10.67 3.23 13.29
CA GLU A 19 11.53 2.20 12.74
C GLU A 19 10.76 0.88 12.61
N LEU A 20 10.89 0.24 11.44
CA LEU A 20 10.27 -1.05 11.16
C LEU A 20 11.33 -2.03 10.67
N GLU A 21 11.18 -3.28 11.10
CA GLU A 21 11.82 -4.42 10.46
C GLU A 21 10.73 -5.34 9.97
N LEU A 22 10.74 -5.68 8.68
CA LEU A 22 9.73 -6.54 8.08
C LEU A 22 10.31 -7.46 7.01
N VAL A 23 9.56 -8.52 6.69
CA VAL A 23 9.76 -9.33 5.50
C VAL A 23 8.66 -9.00 4.50
N HIS A 24 9.05 -8.41 3.37
CA HIS A 24 8.17 -8.11 2.26
C HIS A 24 8.26 -9.23 1.22
N ARG A 25 7.11 -9.67 0.74
CA ARG A 25 7.00 -10.61 -0.37
C ARG A 25 5.98 -10.12 -1.38
N SER A 26 6.35 -10.05 -2.64
CA SER A 26 5.48 -9.63 -3.73
C SER A 26 5.72 -10.46 -4.98
N ASP A 27 4.96 -10.18 -6.03
CA ASP A 27 5.22 -10.78 -7.33
C ASP A 27 6.51 -10.25 -8.00
N HIS A 28 7.08 -9.15 -7.48
CA HIS A 28 8.27 -8.50 -8.04
C HIS A 28 9.55 -8.77 -7.24
N VAL A 29 9.45 -8.75 -5.90
CA VAL A 29 10.62 -8.85 -5.04
C VAL A 29 10.28 -9.41 -3.65
N ASP A 30 11.17 -10.26 -3.15
CA ASP A 30 11.16 -10.78 -1.79
C ASP A 30 12.37 -10.23 -1.02
N VAL A 31 12.14 -9.45 0.03
CA VAL A 31 13.20 -8.81 0.82
C VAL A 31 12.94 -8.88 2.32
N ARG A 32 14.02 -8.93 3.10
CA ARG A 32 14.01 -8.49 4.50
C ARG A 32 14.45 -7.04 4.54
N ALA A 33 13.64 -6.16 5.10
CA ALA A 33 13.88 -4.71 5.11
C ALA A 33 13.88 -4.15 6.53
N THR A 34 14.79 -3.21 6.78
CA THR A 34 14.75 -2.26 7.90
C THR A 34 14.45 -0.88 7.34
N LEU A 35 13.46 -0.22 7.90
CA LEU A 35 12.92 1.04 7.43
C LEU A 35 12.99 2.08 8.54
N ARG A 36 13.32 3.30 8.16
CA ARG A 36 13.01 4.53 8.90
C ARG A 36 12.33 5.48 7.92
N HIS A 37 11.79 6.58 8.43
CA HIS A 37 11.26 7.62 7.57
C HIS A 37 12.32 8.09 6.56
N GLY A 38 12.05 7.84 5.28
CA GLY A 38 12.95 8.16 4.17
C GLY A 38 14.20 7.31 3.97
N GLU A 39 14.33 6.19 4.68
CA GLU A 39 15.48 5.30 4.58
C GLU A 39 15.04 3.83 4.56
N LEU A 40 15.55 3.08 3.58
CA LEU A 40 15.31 1.65 3.42
C LEU A 40 16.64 0.92 3.27
N HIS A 41 16.84 -0.07 4.13
CA HIS A 41 17.90 -1.07 4.00
C HIS A 41 17.25 -2.42 3.80
N ALA A 42 17.43 -3.04 2.64
CA ALA A 42 16.86 -4.33 2.34
C ALA A 42 17.92 -5.34 1.90
N THR A 43 17.65 -6.61 2.15
CA THR A 43 18.41 -7.74 1.62
C THR A 43 17.44 -8.66 0.89
N ARG A 44 17.68 -8.87 -0.39
CA ARG A 44 16.93 -9.82 -1.21
C ARG A 44 17.07 -11.23 -0.65
N LEU A 45 15.95 -11.94 -0.55
CA LEU A 45 15.92 -13.26 0.05
C LEU A 45 16.47 -14.36 -0.87
N ASP A 46 16.49 -14.13 -2.18
CA ASP A 46 16.91 -15.12 -3.18
C ASP A 46 18.42 -15.13 -3.42
N ASP A 47 19.04 -13.97 -3.55
CA ASP A 47 20.46 -13.82 -3.90
C ASP A 47 21.31 -13.10 -2.85
N GLY A 48 20.69 -12.60 -1.78
CA GLY A 48 21.37 -11.84 -0.72
C GLY A 48 21.83 -10.44 -1.15
N HIS A 49 21.42 -9.96 -2.32
CA HIS A 49 21.77 -8.63 -2.79
C HIS A 49 21.23 -7.57 -1.82
N ARG A 50 22.10 -6.63 -1.45
CA ARG A 50 21.77 -5.55 -0.53
C ARG A 50 21.29 -4.33 -1.30
N ILE A 51 20.13 -3.83 -0.89
CA ILE A 51 19.51 -2.60 -1.40
C ILE A 51 19.61 -1.57 -0.28
N HIS A 52 20.09 -0.39 -0.63
CA HIS A 52 20.09 0.76 0.28
C HIS A 52 19.54 1.95 -0.48
N GLU A 53 18.45 2.49 0.03
CA GLU A 53 17.77 3.63 -0.54
C GLU A 53 17.62 4.71 0.53
N VAL A 54 18.00 5.93 0.13
CA VAL A 54 17.72 7.14 0.86
C VAL A 54 16.98 8.02 -0.11
N GLY A 55 15.73 8.34 0.17
CA GLY A 55 14.92 9.16 -0.71
C GLY A 55 14.70 10.57 -0.18
N ALA A 56 14.52 11.53 -1.08
CA ALA A 56 13.91 12.83 -0.80
C ALA A 56 12.38 12.68 -0.92
N PRO A 57 11.56 13.35 -0.08
CA PRO A 57 10.12 13.13 0.03
C PRO A 57 9.41 13.12 -1.35
N PRO A 58 8.72 12.06 -1.77
CA PRO A 58 7.87 12.09 -2.94
C PRO A 58 6.68 12.99 -2.66
N SER A 59 6.37 13.82 -3.64
CA SER A 59 5.10 14.54 -3.74
C SER A 59 4.03 13.58 -4.24
N SER A 60 2.91 13.44 -3.52
CA SER A 60 1.62 13.27 -4.20
C SER A 60 1.35 14.56 -4.98
N TRP A 61 0.67 14.47 -6.13
CA TRP A 61 0.49 15.59 -7.04
C TRP A 61 -0.26 16.80 -6.45
N SER A 62 -0.83 16.73 -5.24
CA SER A 62 -1.63 17.86 -4.73
C SER A 62 -1.86 18.07 -3.22
N VAL A 63 -1.55 17.15 -2.28
CA VAL A 63 -2.11 17.28 -0.90
C VAL A 63 -1.11 17.29 0.27
N ARG A 64 0.00 16.52 0.27
CA ARG A 64 0.99 16.55 1.37
C ARG A 64 2.34 15.89 1.05
N PRO A 65 3.40 16.17 1.84
CA PRO A 65 4.64 15.37 1.83
C PRO A 65 4.34 13.90 2.17
N LEU A 66 4.91 12.95 1.42
CA LEU A 66 4.81 11.50 1.68
C LEU A 66 6.18 10.89 2.01
N GLU A 67 6.18 9.69 2.60
CA GLU A 67 7.38 8.91 2.92
C GLU A 67 8.19 8.52 1.67
N PRO A 68 9.50 8.85 1.61
CA PRO A 68 10.31 8.57 0.44
C PRO A 68 10.94 7.17 0.41
N TYR A 69 10.52 6.37 -0.56
CA TYR A 69 11.25 5.18 -0.99
C TYR A 69 11.44 5.25 -2.50
N ALA A 70 12.70 5.22 -2.95
CA ALA A 70 13.14 5.75 -4.24
C ALA A 70 12.91 4.82 -5.44
N THR A 71 12.65 3.52 -5.20
CA THR A 71 12.51 2.53 -6.29
C THR A 71 11.09 2.13 -6.63
N ASN A 72 10.14 2.13 -5.69
CA ASN A 72 8.73 1.92 -6.01
C ASN A 72 7.81 2.71 -5.05
N TYR A 73 6.73 3.25 -5.61
CA TYR A 73 5.70 3.93 -4.83
C TYR A 73 4.80 2.95 -4.05
N GLU A 74 4.98 1.63 -4.23
CA GLU A 74 4.29 0.59 -3.46
C GLU A 74 4.74 0.62 -1.99
N TRP A 75 6.03 0.80 -1.71
CA TRP A 75 6.56 1.00 -0.35
C TRP A 75 5.93 2.23 0.30
N SER A 76 5.87 3.36 -0.42
CA SER A 76 5.21 4.58 0.08
C SER A 76 3.73 4.34 0.37
N ALA A 77 2.99 3.73 -0.55
CA ALA A 77 1.56 3.48 -0.40
C ALA A 77 1.24 2.45 0.71
N MET A 78 2.13 1.49 0.97
CA MET A 78 1.89 0.49 2.02
C MET A 78 2.30 0.97 3.42
N LEU A 79 3.30 1.87 3.52
CA LEU A 79 3.80 2.43 4.78
C LEU A 79 3.04 3.69 5.21
N ASP A 80 2.55 4.47 4.23
CA ASP A 80 1.61 5.57 4.41
C ASP A 80 0.38 5.35 3.49
N PRO A 81 -0.60 4.51 3.89
CA PRO A 81 -1.80 4.23 3.10
C PRO A 81 -2.81 5.40 3.11
N TYR A 82 -2.32 6.63 3.10
CA TYR A 82 -3.06 7.89 2.96
C TYR A 82 -4.18 7.82 1.92
N GLU A 83 -3.91 7.21 0.77
CA GLU A 83 -4.83 7.15 -0.36
C GLU A 83 -6.13 6.38 -0.06
N LEU A 84 -6.20 5.65 1.06
CA LEU A 84 -7.45 5.08 1.59
C LEU A 84 -8.34 6.12 2.30
N GLY A 85 -7.80 7.30 2.60
CA GLY A 85 -8.44 8.34 3.38
C GLY A 85 -9.55 9.09 2.66
N ALA A 86 -9.53 9.14 1.32
CA ALA A 86 -10.52 9.83 0.48
C ALA A 86 -10.67 9.11 -0.87
N GLY A 87 -11.83 9.26 -1.53
CA GLY A 87 -12.03 8.71 -2.88
C GLY A 87 -11.98 7.18 -3.00
N VAL A 88 -12.16 6.47 -1.88
CA VAL A 88 -12.18 5.00 -1.84
C VAL A 88 -13.43 4.53 -1.12
N THR A 89 -14.22 3.63 -1.70
CA THR A 89 -15.26 2.90 -0.99
C THR A 89 -14.63 1.71 -0.26
N ILE A 90 -14.93 1.59 1.03
CA ILE A 90 -14.45 0.50 1.90
C ILE A 90 -15.65 -0.36 2.30
N SER A 91 -15.56 -1.67 2.08
CA SER A 91 -16.61 -2.64 2.38
C SER A 91 -16.03 -3.92 3.01
N ASP A 92 -16.91 -4.79 3.52
CA ASP A 92 -16.54 -6.08 4.14
C ASP A 92 -15.43 -5.95 5.21
N VAL A 93 -15.60 -4.95 6.10
CA VAL A 93 -14.64 -4.66 7.15
C VAL A 93 -14.70 -5.74 8.23
N ARG A 94 -13.59 -6.43 8.44
CA ARG A 94 -13.47 -7.54 9.38
C ARG A 94 -12.17 -7.46 10.18
N ARG A 95 -12.25 -7.86 11.44
CA ARG A 95 -11.06 -7.98 12.30
C ARG A 95 -10.50 -9.38 12.18
N GLU A 96 -9.21 -9.48 11.97
CA GLU A 96 -8.51 -10.74 11.76
C GLU A 96 -7.16 -10.75 12.49
N HIS A 97 -6.39 -11.81 12.27
CA HIS A 97 -4.98 -11.85 12.62
C HIS A 97 -4.18 -12.25 11.38
N LEU A 98 -3.12 -11.50 11.07
CA LEU A 98 -2.17 -11.84 10.02
C LEU A 98 -0.77 -11.82 10.60
N PHE A 99 0.03 -12.85 10.32
CA PHE A 99 1.37 -13.02 10.90
C PHE A 99 1.39 -12.90 12.45
N GLY A 100 0.33 -13.40 13.10
CA GLY A 100 0.17 -13.33 14.56
C GLY A 100 -0.19 -11.94 15.11
N ARG A 101 -0.42 -10.95 14.26
CA ARG A 101 -0.74 -9.57 14.66
C ARG A 101 -2.22 -9.26 14.43
N PRO A 102 -2.89 -8.51 15.33
CA PRO A 102 -4.26 -8.05 15.11
C PRO A 102 -4.35 -7.15 13.88
N THR A 103 -5.28 -7.44 12.97
CA THR A 103 -5.46 -6.71 11.71
C THR A 103 -6.91 -6.31 11.45
N VAL A 104 -7.08 -5.32 10.58
CA VAL A 104 -8.36 -5.05 9.93
C VAL A 104 -8.23 -5.34 8.44
N ALA A 105 -8.99 -6.32 7.96
CA ALA A 105 -9.13 -6.65 6.55
C ALA A 105 -10.40 -6.02 5.98
N PHE A 106 -10.37 -5.62 4.72
CA PHE A 106 -11.48 -4.99 4.01
C PHE A 106 -11.26 -5.01 2.49
N VAL A 107 -12.26 -4.56 1.76
CA VAL A 107 -12.23 -4.42 0.31
C VAL A 107 -12.27 -2.96 -0.06
N ALA A 108 -11.30 -2.52 -0.84
CA ALA A 108 -11.20 -1.17 -1.35
C ALA A 108 -11.59 -1.12 -2.84
N HIS A 109 -12.38 -0.10 -3.18
CA HIS A 109 -12.69 0.27 -4.56
C HIS A 109 -12.47 1.77 -4.73
N ALA A 110 -11.63 2.18 -5.67
CA ALA A 110 -11.46 3.59 -5.98
C ALA A 110 -12.73 4.13 -6.65
N VAL A 111 -13.09 5.35 -6.29
CA VAL A 111 -14.24 6.10 -6.83
C VAL A 111 -13.78 7.51 -7.22
N PRO A 112 -14.61 8.33 -7.91
CA PRO A 112 -14.22 9.70 -8.23
C PRO A 112 -13.73 10.46 -6.98
N GLY A 113 -12.61 11.18 -7.13
CA GLY A 113 -11.91 11.84 -6.03
C GLY A 113 -10.82 10.98 -5.36
N TYR A 114 -10.50 9.80 -5.88
CA TYR A 114 -9.33 9.01 -5.47
C TYR A 114 -8.03 9.78 -5.77
N ASP A 115 -7.15 9.86 -4.77
CA ASP A 115 -5.86 10.55 -4.83
C ASP A 115 -4.74 9.55 -4.46
N PRO A 116 -4.27 8.75 -5.42
CA PRO A 116 -3.24 7.74 -5.16
C PRO A 116 -1.88 8.39 -4.90
N VAL A 117 -1.03 7.68 -4.15
CA VAL A 117 0.38 8.06 -3.95
C VAL A 117 1.13 8.09 -5.29
N CYS A 118 0.92 7.09 -6.15
CA CYS A 118 1.27 7.13 -7.58
C CYS A 118 0.10 6.62 -8.42
N SER A 119 -0.26 7.36 -9.47
CA SER A 119 -1.19 6.90 -10.50
C SER A 119 -0.70 5.65 -11.25
N CYS A 120 0.62 5.52 -11.39
CA CYS A 120 1.31 4.40 -12.03
C CYS A 120 1.23 3.08 -11.23
N CYS A 121 1.29 3.19 -9.89
CA CYS A 121 1.36 2.07 -8.93
C CYS A 121 0.44 2.35 -7.72
N PRO A 122 -0.88 2.46 -7.93
CA PRO A 122 -1.84 2.77 -6.87
C PRO A 122 -2.03 1.56 -5.96
N LEU A 123 -2.29 1.77 -4.65
CA LEU A 123 -2.70 0.67 -3.76
C LEU A 123 -4.05 0.09 -4.19
N VAL A 124 -4.93 0.93 -4.75
CA VAL A 124 -6.27 0.56 -5.25
C VAL A 124 -6.31 0.65 -6.78
N LEU A 125 -5.68 -0.34 -7.44
CA LEU A 125 -5.73 -0.45 -8.91
C LEU A 125 -7.18 -0.58 -9.40
N SER A 126 -7.57 0.31 -10.31
CA SER A 126 -8.93 0.43 -10.82
C SER A 126 -8.96 1.24 -12.12
N GLU A 127 -10.12 1.34 -12.75
CA GLU A 127 -10.27 2.21 -13.92
C GLU A 127 -10.05 3.69 -13.55
N VAL A 128 -10.46 4.10 -12.34
CA VAL A 128 -10.24 5.46 -11.83
C VAL A 128 -8.75 5.77 -11.80
N SER A 129 -7.95 4.90 -11.20
CA SER A 129 -6.50 5.11 -11.09
C SER A 129 -5.80 5.06 -12.45
N GLN A 130 -6.24 4.21 -13.37
CA GLN A 130 -5.66 4.13 -14.71
C GLN A 130 -6.01 5.31 -15.60
N ARG A 131 -7.20 5.91 -15.44
CA ARG A 131 -7.53 7.17 -16.11
C ARG A 131 -6.73 8.36 -15.56
N LEU A 132 -6.40 8.37 -14.27
CA LEU A 132 -5.47 9.36 -13.72
C LEU A 132 -4.07 9.25 -14.36
N GLU A 133 -3.60 8.03 -14.64
CA GLU A 133 -2.30 7.80 -15.27
C GLU A 133 -2.30 8.07 -16.79
N HIS A 134 -3.32 7.62 -17.50
CA HIS A 134 -3.33 7.55 -18.96
C HIS A 134 -4.29 8.55 -19.64
N GLY A 135 -5.05 9.32 -18.85
CA GLY A 135 -6.05 10.27 -19.32
C GLY A 135 -7.48 9.71 -19.35
N ASP A 136 -8.46 10.62 -19.36
CA ASP A 136 -9.89 10.30 -19.22
C ASP A 136 -10.48 9.42 -20.33
N ASP A 137 -9.85 9.41 -21.51
CA ASP A 137 -10.27 8.59 -22.65
C ASP A 137 -9.78 7.15 -22.58
N TRP A 138 -8.88 6.83 -21.65
CA TRP A 138 -8.37 5.47 -21.46
C TRP A 138 -9.49 4.51 -21.02
N ARG A 139 -9.50 3.30 -21.59
CA ARG A 139 -10.46 2.24 -21.27
C ARG A 139 -9.75 0.90 -21.08
N PRO A 140 -10.14 0.11 -20.07
CA PRO A 140 -9.56 -1.21 -19.86
C PRO A 140 -10.08 -2.21 -20.91
N ARG A 141 -9.28 -3.22 -21.22
CA ARG A 141 -9.79 -4.41 -21.89
C ARG A 141 -10.69 -5.20 -20.91
N PRO A 142 -11.70 -5.94 -21.41
CA PRO A 142 -12.51 -6.81 -20.54
C PRO A 142 -11.63 -7.76 -19.72
N GLY A 143 -11.81 -7.76 -18.40
CA GLY A 143 -11.04 -8.60 -17.47
C GLY A 143 -9.60 -8.15 -17.20
N GLU A 144 -9.19 -6.97 -17.69
CA GLU A 144 -7.84 -6.46 -17.45
C GLU A 144 -7.64 -6.00 -16.01
N LEU A 145 -8.62 -5.26 -15.48
CA LEU A 145 -8.58 -4.65 -14.16
C LEU A 145 -9.27 -5.50 -13.11
N PRO A 146 -8.84 -5.41 -11.84
CA PRO A 146 -9.51 -6.10 -10.75
C PRO A 146 -10.86 -5.46 -10.41
N ASP A 147 -11.76 -6.25 -9.85
CA ASP A 147 -13.06 -5.77 -9.38
C ASP A 147 -12.95 -4.95 -8.09
N GLY A 148 -11.83 -5.10 -7.36
CA GLY A 148 -11.48 -4.40 -6.12
C GLY A 148 -10.19 -4.96 -5.54
N VAL A 149 -9.73 -4.41 -4.42
CA VAL A 149 -8.50 -4.85 -3.76
C VAL A 149 -8.81 -5.32 -2.34
N ASP A 150 -8.47 -6.56 -2.02
CA ASP A 150 -8.42 -7.07 -0.65
C ASP A 150 -7.21 -6.44 0.04
N LEU A 151 -7.43 -5.66 1.09
CA LEU A 151 -6.38 -5.04 1.90
C LEU A 151 -6.49 -5.49 3.35
N ALA A 152 -5.34 -5.58 4.03
CA ALA A 152 -5.27 -5.77 5.47
C ALA A 152 -4.27 -4.81 6.09
N LEU A 153 -4.70 -4.05 7.11
CA LEU A 153 -3.85 -3.12 7.87
C LEU A 153 -3.56 -3.68 9.27
N ASP A 154 -2.34 -3.44 9.76
CA ASP A 154 -1.98 -3.69 11.15
C ASP A 154 -2.75 -2.74 12.07
N LEU A 155 -3.44 -3.25 13.09
CA LEU A 155 -4.24 -2.40 13.98
C LEU A 155 -3.40 -1.50 14.90
N ALA A 156 -2.14 -1.86 15.16
CA ALA A 156 -1.28 -1.07 16.04
C ALA A 156 -0.67 0.11 15.28
N ILE A 157 -0.05 -0.15 14.13
CA ILE A 157 0.74 0.85 13.40
C ILE A 157 0.12 1.33 12.07
N GLY A 158 -0.94 0.69 11.58
CA GLY A 158 -1.72 1.17 10.43
C GLY A 158 -1.13 0.93 9.05
N ILE A 159 0.05 0.31 8.93
CA ILE A 159 0.64 -0.07 7.64
C ILE A 159 -0.12 -1.24 7.00
N VAL A 160 -0.01 -1.38 5.69
CA VAL A 160 -0.62 -2.49 4.93
C VAL A 160 0.21 -3.77 5.10
N LEU A 161 -0.38 -4.80 5.69
CA LEU A 161 0.23 -6.14 5.83
C LEU A 161 -0.05 -7.06 4.65
N SER A 162 -1.13 -6.82 3.91
CA SER A 162 -1.43 -7.58 2.69
C SER A 162 -2.22 -6.74 1.71
N SER A 163 -1.88 -6.89 0.44
CA SER A 163 -2.66 -6.42 -0.69
C SER A 163 -2.84 -7.55 -1.69
N ARG A 164 -4.07 -7.73 -2.16
CA ARG A 164 -4.38 -8.69 -3.21
C ARG A 164 -5.52 -8.17 -4.08
N GLN A 165 -5.24 -7.98 -5.35
CA GLN A 165 -6.25 -7.66 -6.34
C GLN A 165 -7.26 -8.81 -6.54
N ARG A 166 -8.56 -8.47 -6.64
CA ARG A 166 -9.64 -9.42 -6.90
C ARG A 166 -9.82 -9.63 -8.40
N GLY A 167 -9.20 -10.69 -8.92
CA GLY A 167 -9.23 -10.98 -10.36
C GLY A 167 -8.38 -9.98 -11.15
N GLY A 168 -8.67 -9.84 -12.45
CA GLY A 168 -7.91 -9.00 -13.36
C GLY A 168 -6.60 -9.62 -13.83
N SER A 169 -6.26 -9.49 -15.12
CA SER A 169 -4.97 -9.97 -15.64
C SER A 169 -3.77 -9.15 -15.14
N ARG A 170 -4.01 -7.93 -14.63
CA ARG A 170 -2.99 -7.07 -14.00
C ARG A 170 -2.92 -7.24 -12.48
N GLY A 171 -3.52 -8.31 -11.97
CA GLY A 171 -3.49 -8.73 -10.58
C GLY A 171 -2.08 -8.74 -10.00
N GLN A 172 -1.83 -7.90 -9.01
CA GLN A 172 -0.63 -7.95 -8.17
C GLN A 172 -1.01 -8.23 -6.72
N ARG A 173 -0.06 -8.81 -5.99
CA ARG A 173 -0.16 -9.03 -4.56
C ARG A 173 1.16 -8.76 -3.86
N PHE A 174 1.04 -8.41 -2.59
CA PHE A 174 2.15 -8.42 -1.67
C PHE A 174 1.70 -8.74 -0.24
N THR A 175 2.67 -9.09 0.59
CA THR A 175 2.52 -9.23 2.04
C THR A 175 3.71 -8.62 2.77
N ASN A 176 3.46 -8.07 3.96
CA ASN A 176 4.47 -7.56 4.88
C ASN A 176 4.30 -8.25 6.23
N GLU A 177 5.32 -9.02 6.61
CA GLU A 177 5.42 -9.64 7.93
C GLU A 177 6.30 -8.77 8.83
N ILE A 178 5.70 -8.08 9.81
CA ILE A 178 6.43 -7.23 10.75
C ILE A 178 7.19 -8.10 11.73
N ILE A 179 8.52 -8.00 11.71
CA ILE A 179 9.44 -8.64 12.66
C ILE A 179 9.58 -7.77 13.91
N ARG A 180 9.70 -6.46 13.74
CA ARG A 180 9.79 -5.48 14.83
C ARG A 180 9.21 -4.13 14.40
N ALA A 181 8.56 -3.45 15.34
CA ALA A 181 8.12 -2.06 15.18
C ALA A 181 8.45 -1.28 16.45
N ALA A 182 8.99 -0.07 16.27
CA ALA A 182 9.32 0.88 17.35
C ALA A 182 8.70 2.25 17.10
#